data_AF-A0A8J4WZF9-F1
#
_entry.id   AF-A0A8J4WZF9-F1
#
_cell.length_a   1.000
_cell.length_b   1.000
_cell.length_c   1.000
_cell.angle_alpha   90.00
_cell.angle_beta   90.00
_cell.angle_gamma   90.00
#
_symmetry.space_group_name_H-M   'P 1'
#
loop_
_entity.id
_entity.type
_entity.pdbx_description
1 polymer ?
#
loop_
_entity_poly.entity_id
_entity_poly.type
_entity_poly.pdbx_seq_one_letter_code
_entity_poly.pdbx_strand_id
1 'polypeptide(L)'
;MNVNFNISIPYLHVTAITIRSSKFDRALAIETSKQSGAYMLGFRIDPPEKVSVVQKQLCSLHQLYWKNPIFGLEVNREVENDDEQPSTDENEEDVTIDNSDHKDVLAAYLVDKAIEPNQFPVYNEELGLAIEPLPAGYKISDLWMVFSKTGEDKLSITK
;
A
#
# COMPACT_ATOMS: atom_id res chain seq x y z
N MET A 1 31.90 -13.31 -2.27
CA MET A 1 30.77 -12.79 -1.46
C MET A 1 29.76 -12.19 -2.42
N ASN A 2 28.48 -12.55 -2.34
CA ASN A 2 27.47 -12.06 -3.29
C ASN A 2 26.97 -10.68 -2.84
N VAL A 3 27.29 -9.63 -3.60
CA VAL A 3 26.89 -8.24 -3.29
C VAL A 3 25.39 -7.98 -3.46
N ASN A 4 24.70 -8.84 -4.22
CA ASN A 4 23.26 -8.75 -4.41
C ASN A 4 22.46 -9.26 -3.21
N PHE A 5 23.13 -9.87 -2.22
CA PHE A 5 22.51 -10.27 -0.96
C PHE A 5 22.66 -9.15 0.07
N ASN A 6 21.77 -8.17 0.02
CA ASN A 6 21.72 -7.03 0.92
C ASN A 6 20.28 -6.75 1.38
N ILE A 7 20.15 -5.99 2.47
CA ILE A 7 18.86 -5.62 3.05
C ILE A 7 18.95 -4.16 3.51
N SER A 8 17.96 -3.35 3.15
CA SER A 8 17.78 -1.98 3.63
C SER A 8 16.52 -1.89 4.47
N ILE A 9 16.64 -1.35 5.69
CA ILE A 9 15.51 -1.22 6.63
C ILE A 9 15.39 0.26 7.01
N PRO A 10 14.36 0.98 6.51
CA PRO A 10 14.10 2.35 6.92
C PRO A 10 13.75 2.42 8.41
N TYR A 11 14.22 3.44 9.13
CA TYR A 11 13.89 3.64 10.55
C TYR A 11 12.39 3.75 10.79
N LEU A 12 11.64 4.30 9.83
CA LEU A 12 10.17 4.36 9.86
C LEU A 12 9.52 3.00 10.11
N HIS A 13 10.11 1.93 9.58
CA HIS A 13 9.57 0.57 9.68
C HIS A 13 10.13 -0.20 10.88
N VAL A 14 11.10 0.34 11.63
CA VAL A 14 11.70 -0.36 12.77
C VAL A 14 10.78 -0.23 13.99
N THR A 15 10.38 -1.36 14.54
CA THR A 15 9.57 -1.42 15.78
C THR A 15 10.48 -1.54 17.00
N ALA A 16 11.45 -2.45 16.96
CA ALA A 16 12.31 -2.74 18.10
C ALA A 16 13.71 -3.17 17.66
N ILE A 17 14.71 -2.76 18.45
CA ILE A 17 16.12 -3.14 18.28
C ILE A 17 16.58 -3.73 19.60
N THR A 18 16.78 -5.04 19.64
CA THR A 18 17.06 -5.80 20.87
C THR A 18 18.30 -6.68 20.71
N ILE A 19 18.92 -7.04 21.82
CA ILE A 19 19.97 -8.07 21.83
C ILE A 19 19.32 -9.36 22.33
N ARG A 20 19.41 -10.42 21.54
CA ARG A 20 18.88 -11.74 21.91
C ARG A 20 20.00 -12.78 21.95
N SER A 21 19.88 -13.75 22.85
CA SER A 21 20.71 -14.95 22.83
C SER A 21 20.26 -15.84 21.68
N SER A 22 21.16 -16.08 20.72
CA SER A 22 20.94 -16.99 19.59
C SER A 22 21.66 -18.32 19.83
N LYS A 23 21.45 -19.31 18.94
CA LYS A 23 22.23 -20.57 18.91
C LYS A 23 23.74 -20.34 18.71
N PHE A 24 24.13 -19.13 18.28
CA PHE A 24 25.49 -18.72 17.94
C PHE A 24 25.94 -17.46 18.71
N ASP A 25 25.63 -17.38 20.02
CA ASP A 25 25.91 -16.25 20.93
C ASP A 25 24.95 -15.04 20.80
N ARG A 26 25.33 -13.89 21.41
CA ARG A 26 24.55 -12.64 21.42
C ARG A 26 24.45 -12.07 20.01
N ALA A 27 23.22 -11.89 19.53
CA ALA A 27 22.92 -11.31 18.24
C ALA A 27 22.06 -10.06 18.36
N LEU A 28 22.25 -9.12 17.44
CA LEU A 28 21.39 -7.98 17.25
C LEU A 28 20.12 -8.44 16.52
N ALA A 29 18.96 -8.21 17.09
CA ALA A 29 17.66 -8.51 16.51
C ALA A 29 16.91 -7.21 16.20
N ILE A 30 16.50 -7.03 14.94
CA ILE A 30 15.69 -5.92 14.46
C ILE A 30 14.31 -6.47 14.07
N GLU A 31 13.27 -5.88 14.65
CA GLU A 31 11.87 -6.19 14.35
C GLU A 31 11.25 -5.05 13.56
N THR A 32 10.55 -5.38 12.47
CA THR A 32 9.85 -4.40 11.64
C THR A 32 8.35 -4.35 11.92
N SER A 33 7.70 -3.26 11.53
CA SER A 33 6.26 -3.05 11.70
C SER A 33 5.40 -4.10 10.98
N LYS A 34 4.15 -4.26 11.41
CA LYS A 34 3.19 -5.15 10.72
C LYS A 34 2.87 -4.68 9.30
N GLN A 35 2.83 -3.37 9.07
CA GLN A 35 2.61 -2.78 7.74
C GLN A 35 3.73 -3.14 6.76
N SER A 36 4.95 -3.37 7.26
CA SER A 36 6.12 -3.77 6.48
C SER A 36 6.40 -5.28 6.55
N GLY A 37 5.42 -6.11 6.89
CA GLY A 37 5.55 -7.59 6.86
C GLY A 37 6.02 -8.27 8.15
N ALA A 38 6.20 -7.54 9.26
CA ALA A 38 6.52 -8.09 10.57
C ALA A 38 7.77 -9.01 10.62
N TYR A 39 8.82 -8.65 9.87
CA TYR A 39 10.07 -9.41 9.85
C TYR A 39 10.85 -9.32 11.17
N MET A 40 11.55 -10.41 11.50
CA MET A 40 12.54 -10.48 12.57
C MET A 40 13.91 -10.84 11.99
N LEU A 41 14.82 -9.87 11.96
CA LEU A 41 16.14 -10.00 11.36
C LEU A 41 17.23 -10.10 12.44
N GLY A 42 18.05 -11.14 12.37
CA GLY A 42 19.14 -11.39 13.31
C GLY A 42 20.51 -11.18 12.66
N PHE A 43 21.36 -10.38 13.31
CA PHE A 43 22.72 -10.08 12.87
C PHE A 43 23.73 -10.46 13.94
N ARG A 44 24.74 -11.25 13.55
CA ARG A 44 25.91 -11.52 14.39
C ARG A 44 26.98 -10.47 14.10
N ILE A 45 27.59 -9.94 15.15
CA ILE A 45 28.68 -8.97 15.06
C ILE A 45 29.86 -9.50 15.86
N ASP A 46 31.01 -9.60 15.20
CA ASP A 46 32.26 -10.05 15.80
C ASP A 46 33.23 -8.85 15.87
N PRO A 47 33.89 -8.57 17.02
CA PRO A 47 33.75 -9.22 18.32
C PRO A 47 32.42 -8.92 19.04
N PRO A 48 31.95 -9.83 19.92
CA PRO A 48 30.61 -9.76 20.54
C PRO A 48 30.39 -8.56 21.45
N GLU A 49 31.47 -7.96 21.95
CA GLU A 49 31.44 -6.74 22.78
C GLU A 49 30.85 -5.55 22.00
N LYS A 50 31.07 -5.50 20.68
CA LYS A 50 30.59 -4.41 19.82
C LYS A 50 29.08 -4.42 19.60
N VAL A 51 28.41 -5.57 19.75
CA VAL A 51 26.95 -5.70 19.58
C VAL A 51 26.22 -4.67 20.45
N SER A 52 26.68 -4.50 21.69
CA SER A 52 26.07 -3.57 22.65
C SER A 52 26.26 -2.11 22.26
N VAL A 53 27.40 -1.77 21.64
CA VAL A 53 27.69 -0.41 21.18
C VAL A 53 26.84 -0.07 19.97
N VAL A 54 26.80 -0.98 18.98
CA VAL A 54 26.00 -0.81 17.76
C VAL A 54 24.51 -0.73 18.08
N GLN A 55 24.01 -1.58 18.99
CA GLN A 55 22.61 -1.53 19.42
C GLN A 55 22.25 -0.17 20.03
N LYS A 56 23.09 0.37 20.93
CA LYS A 56 22.85 1.70 21.52
C LYS A 56 22.84 2.80 20.47
N GLN A 57 23.80 2.79 19.55
CA GLN A 57 23.87 3.77 18.47
C GLN A 57 22.63 3.72 17.58
N LEU A 58 22.20 2.52 17.18
CA LEU A 58 20.99 2.34 16.38
C LEU A 58 19.73 2.81 17.12
N CYS A 59 19.62 2.51 18.41
CA CYS A 59 18.50 3.00 19.23
C CYS A 59 18.50 4.53 19.33
N SER A 60 19.65 5.17 19.54
CA SER A 60 19.76 6.62 19.57
C SER A 60 19.38 7.26 18.25
N LEU A 61 19.84 6.70 17.12
CA LEU A 61 19.47 7.19 15.78
C LEU A 61 17.98 6.99 15.49
N HIS A 62 17.42 5.84 15.86
CA HIS A 62 16.00 5.55 15.72
C HIS A 62 15.14 6.53 16.53
N GLN A 63 15.53 6.83 17.78
CA GLN A 63 14.85 7.83 18.61
C GLN A 63 14.97 9.25 18.03
N LEU A 64 16.14 9.60 17.46
CA LEU A 64 16.35 10.89 16.81
C LEU A 64 15.47 11.02 15.55
N TYR A 65 15.37 9.96 14.76
CA TYR A 65 14.50 9.90 13.58
C TYR A 65 13.04 10.17 13.96
N TRP A 66 12.53 9.56 15.03
CA TRP A 66 11.15 9.79 15.46
C TRP A 66 10.87 11.19 16.01
N LYS A 67 11.90 11.95 16.41
CA LYS A 67 11.73 13.36 16.79
C LYS A 67 11.48 14.25 15.57
N ASN A 68 12.20 14.00 14.48
CA ASN A 68 12.11 14.74 13.22
C ASN A 68 12.21 13.76 12.05
N PRO A 69 11.11 13.11 11.66
CA PRO A 69 11.13 12.08 10.63
C PRO A 69 11.43 12.70 9.27
N ILE A 70 12.39 12.11 8.57
CA ILE A 70 12.73 12.48 7.20
C ILE A 70 11.99 11.51 6.27
N PHE A 71 11.08 12.05 5.46
CA PHE A 71 10.29 11.27 4.50
C PHE A 71 10.90 11.22 3.09
N GLY A 72 11.99 11.97 2.85
CA GLY A 72 12.65 12.01 1.54
C GLY A 72 11.91 12.83 0.48
N LEU A 73 10.99 13.71 0.90
CA LEU A 73 10.31 14.63 -0.01
C LEU A 73 11.23 15.80 -0.35
N GLU A 74 11.63 15.88 -1.61
CA GLU A 74 12.32 17.05 -2.17
C GLU A 74 11.27 17.96 -2.81
N VAL A 75 11.06 19.13 -2.22
CA VAL A 75 10.14 20.12 -2.78
C VAL A 75 10.95 21.14 -3.56
N ASN A 76 10.97 20.99 -4.88
CA ASN A 76 11.44 22.03 -5.78
C ASN A 76 10.33 23.06 -5.92
N ARG A 77 10.29 24.05 -5.00
CA ARG A 77 9.52 25.26 -5.25
C ARG A 77 10.30 26.08 -6.26
N GLU A 78 9.88 26.01 -7.51
CA GLU A 78 10.09 27.14 -8.41
C GLU A 78 9.42 28.34 -7.72
N VAL A 79 10.22 29.36 -7.40
CA VAL A 79 9.72 30.59 -6.78
C VAL A 79 8.96 31.33 -7.86
N GLU A 80 7.75 30.88 -8.16
CA GLU A 80 6.74 31.78 -8.68
C GLU A 80 6.43 32.73 -7.52
N ASN A 81 6.77 34.00 -7.71
CA ASN A 81 6.41 35.07 -6.79
C ASN A 81 4.90 35.29 -6.88
N ASP A 82 4.11 34.33 -6.40
CA ASP A 82 2.72 34.57 -6.07
C ASP A 82 2.67 34.93 -4.59
N ASP A 83 2.72 36.24 -4.35
CA ASP A 83 2.17 36.90 -3.15
C ASP A 83 0.63 36.74 -3.08
N GLU A 84 0.07 35.66 -3.62
CA GLU A 84 -1.29 35.24 -3.33
C GLU A 84 -1.20 34.32 -2.12
N GLN A 85 -1.17 34.93 -0.93
CA GLN A 85 -1.69 34.24 0.23
C GLN A 85 -3.06 33.69 -0.17
N PRO A 86 -3.36 32.38 -0.01
CA PRO A 86 -4.75 31.96 -0.06
C PRO A 86 -5.47 32.83 0.95
N SER A 87 -6.40 33.67 0.49
CA SER A 87 -7.31 34.36 1.38
C SER A 87 -8.04 33.25 2.13
N THR A 88 -7.56 32.94 3.33
CA THR A 88 -8.37 32.25 4.31
C THR A 88 -9.52 33.21 4.57
N ASP A 89 -10.60 33.07 3.81
CA ASP A 89 -11.90 33.55 4.27
C ASP A 89 -12.14 32.77 5.56
N GLU A 90 -11.70 33.36 6.68
CA GLU A 90 -12.09 33.00 8.02
C GLU A 90 -13.57 33.38 8.19
N ASN A 91 -14.43 32.80 7.36
CA ASN A 91 -15.79 32.55 7.77
C ASN A 91 -15.68 31.44 8.82
N GLU A 92 -15.50 31.87 10.07
CA GLU A 92 -15.84 31.09 11.25
C GLU A 92 -17.36 30.84 11.25
N GLU A 93 -17.88 30.19 10.21
CA GLU A 93 -19.11 29.45 10.36
C GLU A 93 -18.76 28.33 11.34
N ASP A 94 -19.30 28.44 12.55
CA ASP A 94 -19.27 27.41 13.58
C ASP A 94 -19.88 26.14 12.97
N VAL A 95 -19.06 25.38 12.25
CA VAL A 95 -19.44 24.09 11.70
C VAL A 95 -19.58 23.19 12.92
N THR A 96 -20.78 23.14 13.48
CA THR A 96 -21.20 22.02 14.30
C THR A 96 -21.00 20.77 13.46
N ILE A 97 -19.90 20.07 13.72
CA ILE A 97 -19.64 18.74 13.18
C ILE A 97 -20.73 17.87 13.80
N ASP A 98 -21.84 17.74 13.08
CA ASP A 98 -22.80 16.71 13.36
C ASP A 98 -22.05 15.39 13.16
N ASN A 99 -21.76 14.69 14.26
CA ASN A 99 -21.23 13.33 14.21
C ASN A 99 -22.34 12.35 13.80
N SER A 100 -23.24 12.75 12.89
CA SER A 100 -24.07 11.80 12.18
C SER A 100 -23.15 10.97 11.30
N ASP A 101 -23.36 9.67 11.31
CA ASP A 101 -22.55 8.66 10.63
C ASP A 101 -22.38 8.98 9.13
N HIS A 102 -21.41 9.83 8.78
CA HIS A 102 -20.97 10.11 7.41
C HIS A 102 -20.15 8.93 6.84
N LYS A 103 -20.61 7.69 7.06
CA LYS A 103 -20.00 6.48 6.48
C LYS A 103 -20.05 6.48 4.94
N ASP A 104 -20.92 7.31 4.35
CA ASP A 104 -21.16 7.38 2.91
C ASP A 104 -20.40 8.50 2.17
N VAL A 105 -19.61 9.35 2.84
CA VAL A 105 -18.85 10.40 2.13
C VAL A 105 -17.81 9.78 1.19
N LEU A 106 -17.20 8.66 1.59
CA LEU A 106 -16.25 7.93 0.75
C LEU A 106 -16.90 7.36 -0.51
N ALA A 107 -18.21 7.06 -0.48
CA ALA A 107 -18.94 6.53 -1.63
C ALA A 107 -18.96 7.51 -2.81
N ALA A 108 -18.97 8.82 -2.54
CA ALA A 108 -18.93 9.86 -3.56
C ALA A 108 -17.58 9.94 -4.30
N TYR A 109 -16.51 9.41 -3.71
CA TYR A 109 -15.16 9.37 -4.30
C TYR A 109 -14.77 8.00 -4.85
N LEU A 110 -15.69 7.02 -4.84
CA LEU A 110 -15.44 5.72 -5.45
C LEU A 110 -15.39 5.85 -6.97
N VAL A 111 -14.22 5.60 -7.55
CA VAL A 111 -14.00 5.63 -9.01
C VAL A 111 -14.67 4.43 -9.71
N ASP A 112 -14.85 3.32 -9.00
CA ASP A 112 -15.51 2.10 -9.50
C ASP A 112 -16.40 1.50 -8.40
N LYS A 113 -17.33 0.60 -8.79
CA LYS A 113 -18.08 -0.20 -7.80
C LYS A 113 -17.08 -0.92 -6.91
N ALA A 114 -17.34 -0.92 -5.60
CA ALA A 114 -16.52 -1.64 -4.65
C ALA A 114 -16.34 -3.09 -5.14
N ILE A 115 -15.13 -3.42 -5.58
CA ILE A 115 -14.74 -4.78 -5.91
C ILE A 115 -15.03 -5.59 -4.65
N GLU A 116 -15.94 -6.55 -4.76
CA GLU A 116 -16.29 -7.41 -3.63
C GLU A 116 -14.99 -7.98 -3.05
N PRO A 117 -14.75 -7.83 -1.73
CA PRO A 117 -13.47 -8.14 -1.11
C PRO A 117 -13.26 -9.66 -1.00
N ASN A 118 -13.11 -10.35 -2.12
CA ASN A 118 -12.65 -11.74 -2.23
C ASN A 118 -12.63 -12.30 -3.66
N GLN A 119 -12.75 -11.46 -4.69
CA GLN A 119 -12.64 -11.95 -6.05
C GLN A 119 -11.18 -12.17 -6.43
N PHE A 120 -10.68 -13.37 -6.19
CA PHE A 120 -9.37 -13.79 -6.68
C PHE A 120 -9.40 -13.92 -8.21
N PRO A 121 -8.35 -13.48 -8.93
CA PRO A 121 -8.25 -13.71 -10.37
C PRO A 121 -8.35 -15.20 -10.71
N VAL A 122 -9.19 -15.53 -11.69
CA VAL A 122 -9.40 -16.88 -12.20
C VAL A 122 -8.81 -16.99 -13.60
N TYR A 123 -8.16 -18.11 -13.91
CA TYR A 123 -7.67 -18.37 -15.25
C TYR A 123 -8.83 -18.63 -16.23
N ASN A 124 -8.84 -17.91 -17.34
CA ASN A 124 -9.80 -18.10 -18.42
C ASN A 124 -9.11 -18.78 -19.62
N GLU A 125 -9.62 -19.95 -20.00
CA GLU A 125 -9.07 -20.75 -21.09
C GLU A 125 -9.29 -20.13 -22.48
N GLU A 126 -10.38 -19.39 -22.68
CA GLU A 126 -10.72 -18.79 -23.97
C GLU A 126 -9.77 -17.63 -24.31
N LEU A 127 -9.31 -16.89 -23.29
CA LEU A 127 -8.36 -15.79 -23.43
C LEU A 127 -6.91 -16.20 -23.16
N GLY A 128 -6.69 -17.30 -22.43
CA GLY A 128 -5.36 -17.70 -21.96
C GLY A 128 -4.78 -16.75 -20.89
N LEU A 129 -5.64 -16.01 -20.18
CA LEU A 129 -5.28 -14.95 -19.23
C LEU A 129 -5.99 -15.14 -17.89
N ALA A 130 -5.41 -14.60 -16.82
CA ALA A 130 -6.11 -14.45 -15.54
C ALA A 130 -7.07 -13.24 -15.61
N ILE A 131 -8.34 -13.45 -15.29
CA ILE A 131 -9.40 -12.45 -15.31
C ILE A 131 -10.12 -12.39 -13.96
N GLU A 132 -10.83 -11.30 -13.69
CA GLU A 132 -11.82 -11.26 -12.61
C GLU A 132 -12.92 -12.32 -12.86
N PRO A 133 -13.43 -13.02 -11.83
CA PRO A 133 -14.51 -13.97 -12.00
C PRO A 133 -15.76 -13.28 -12.57
N LEU A 134 -16.30 -13.87 -13.64
CA LEU A 134 -17.48 -13.33 -14.32
C LEU A 134 -18.71 -13.39 -13.40
N PRO A 135 -19.60 -12.40 -13.47
CA PRO A 135 -20.90 -12.46 -12.79
C PRO A 135 -21.67 -13.73 -13.19
N ALA A 136 -22.46 -14.28 -12.25
CA ALA A 136 -23.18 -15.53 -12.47
C ALA A 136 -24.04 -15.47 -13.75
N GLY A 137 -23.81 -16.42 -14.65
CA GLY A 137 -24.57 -16.57 -15.90
C GLY A 137 -24.03 -15.83 -17.12
N TYR A 138 -22.94 -15.07 -17.00
CA TYR A 138 -22.30 -14.39 -18.14
C TYR A 138 -21.14 -15.21 -18.71
N LYS A 139 -21.01 -15.23 -20.04
CA LYS A 139 -19.79 -15.67 -20.72
C LYS A 139 -18.97 -14.46 -21.16
N ILE A 140 -17.68 -14.66 -21.38
CA ILE A 140 -16.78 -13.60 -21.84
C ILE A 140 -17.29 -12.98 -23.16
N SER A 141 -17.76 -13.81 -24.09
CA SER A 141 -18.32 -13.37 -25.36
C SER A 141 -19.53 -12.43 -25.19
N ASP A 142 -20.32 -12.60 -24.13
CA ASP A 142 -21.49 -11.76 -23.88
C ASP A 142 -21.10 -10.35 -23.43
N LEU A 143 -19.91 -10.17 -22.85
CA LEU A 143 -19.36 -8.87 -22.48
C LEU A 143 -18.76 -8.11 -23.68
N TRP A 144 -18.30 -8.83 -24.70
CA TRP A 144 -17.69 -8.25 -25.90
C TRP A 144 -18.67 -8.07 -27.07
N MET A 145 -19.78 -8.81 -27.09
CA MET A 145 -20.81 -8.68 -28.12
C MET A 145 -21.70 -7.46 -27.86
N VAL A 146 -21.64 -6.48 -28.75
CA VAL A 146 -22.48 -5.26 -28.70
C VAL A 146 -23.91 -5.50 -29.22
N PHE A 147 -24.11 -6.57 -30.00
CA PHE A 147 -25.43 -6.93 -30.53
C PHE A 147 -26.08 -8.03 -29.70
N SER A 148 -27.26 -7.77 -29.14
CA SER A 148 -28.07 -8.82 -28.53
C SER A 148 -28.44 -9.84 -29.62
N LYS A 149 -28.31 -11.14 -29.32
CA LYS A 149 -28.93 -12.20 -30.14
C LYS A 149 -30.44 -12.10 -30.00
N THR A 150 -31.04 -11.11 -30.65
CA THR A 150 -32.49 -10.93 -30.73
C THR A 150 -32.93 -11.17 -32.16
N GLY A 151 -33.67 -12.26 -32.36
CA GLY A 151 -34.50 -12.49 -33.54
C GLY A 151 -33.79 -13.18 -34.70
N GLU A 152 -33.98 -14.50 -34.81
CA GLU A 152 -34.03 -15.13 -36.14
C GLU A 152 -35.22 -14.51 -36.89
N ASP A 153 -34.95 -13.45 -37.65
CA ASP A 153 -35.88 -12.92 -38.64
C ASP A 153 -36.15 -14.01 -39.68
N LYS A 154 -37.34 -14.60 -39.58
CA LYS A 154 -37.95 -15.37 -40.66
C LYS A 154 -38.12 -14.47 -41.88
N LEU A 155 -37.13 -14.45 -42.77
CA LEU A 155 -37.33 -14.03 -44.15
C LEU A 155 -37.51 -15.27 -45.02
N SER A 156 -38.76 -15.74 -45.05
CA SER A 156 -39.27 -16.63 -46.08
C SER A 156 -39.26 -15.88 -47.42
N ILE A 157 -38.28 -16.16 -48.27
CA ILE A 157 -38.36 -15.81 -49.69
C ILE A 157 -38.97 -17.01 -50.40
N THR A 158 -40.28 -16.94 -50.62
CA THR A 158 -41.02 -17.79 -51.55
C THR A 158 -40.42 -17.61 -52.96
N LYS A 159 -40.06 -18.73 -53.58
CA LYS A 159 -39.78 -18.83 -55.02
C LYS A 159 -41.07 -19.12 -55.77
#